data_AF-A0A966QCP0-F1
#
_entry.id   AF-A0A966QCP0-F1
#
_cell.length_a   1.000
_cell.length_b   1.000
_cell.length_c   1.000
_cell.angle_alpha   90.00
_cell.angle_beta   90.00
_cell.angle_gamma   90.00
#
_symmetry.space_group_name_H-M   'P 1'
#
loop_
_entity.id
_entity.type
_entity.pdbx_description
1 polymer ?
#
loop_
_entity_poly.entity_id
_entity_poly.type
_entity_poly.pdbx_seq_one_letter_code
_entity_poly.pdbx_strand_id
1 'polypeptide(L)'
;VAIGQELAGSGFQRLVLLNGHGGQIALLQTAARQLRSQVPTLGVLPCFLWSGVEGIDDLIPEPERSQGLHASLAETSLMLHLAPELVGSERPSDGQPDQDPPSGWSLEGAAPTAWLTRDLSATGVIGDSRGSSAALGAQLWDRLVEGWRQRFEALLRSDWPPTDRPEPG
;
A
#
# COMPACT_ATOMS: atom_id res chain seq x y z
N VAL A 1 16.27 -2.74 -8.23
CA VAL A 1 16.59 -3.47 -9.49
C VAL A 1 17.66 -4.53 -9.25
N ALA A 2 18.86 -4.16 -8.78
CA ALA A 2 19.95 -5.11 -8.50
C ALA A 2 19.52 -6.36 -7.69
N ILE A 3 18.84 -6.17 -6.55
CA ILE A 3 18.29 -7.27 -5.73
C ILE A 3 17.42 -8.22 -6.55
N GLY A 4 16.57 -7.70 -7.43
CA GLY A 4 15.70 -8.53 -8.28
C GLY A 4 16.47 -9.33 -9.33
N GLN A 5 17.58 -8.79 -9.84
CA GLN A 5 18.47 -9.51 -10.76
C GLN A 5 19.22 -10.64 -10.04
N GLU A 6 19.70 -10.39 -8.82
CA GLU A 6 20.35 -11.41 -7.98
C GLU A 6 19.41 -12.54 -7.61
N LEU A 7 18.17 -12.23 -7.24
CA LEU A 7 17.12 -13.22 -6.98
C LEU A 7 16.81 -14.05 -8.23
N ALA A 8 16.66 -13.41 -9.39
CA ALA A 8 16.47 -14.13 -10.65
C ALA A 8 17.67 -15.03 -10.98
N GLY A 9 18.89 -14.55 -10.80
CA GLY A 9 20.12 -15.35 -10.97
C GLY A 9 20.21 -16.54 -10.01
N SER A 10 19.54 -16.46 -8.86
CA SER A 10 19.42 -17.53 -7.87
C SER A 10 18.27 -18.51 -8.17
N GLY A 11 17.55 -18.34 -9.27
CA GLY A 11 16.46 -19.21 -9.70
C GLY A 11 15.05 -18.78 -9.25
N PHE A 12 14.89 -17.64 -8.58
CA PHE A 12 13.56 -17.13 -8.26
C PHE A 12 12.85 -16.62 -9.52
N GLN A 13 11.60 -17.05 -9.71
CA GLN A 13 10.80 -16.69 -10.88
C GLN A 13 9.78 -15.59 -10.58
N ARG A 14 9.54 -15.27 -9.31
CA ARG A 14 8.53 -14.30 -8.88
C ARG A 14 9.04 -13.47 -7.72
N LEU A 15 8.78 -12.17 -7.79
CA LEU A 15 9.13 -11.17 -6.79
C LEU A 15 7.90 -10.30 -6.51
N VAL A 16 7.39 -10.38 -5.29
CA VAL A 16 6.38 -9.44 -4.79
C VAL A 16 7.09 -8.36 -3.98
N LEU A 17 6.88 -7.10 -4.37
CA LEU A 17 7.31 -5.94 -3.61
C LEU A 17 6.09 -5.47 -2.80
N LEU A 18 5.98 -5.92 -1.55
CA LEU A 18 4.87 -5.54 -0.67
C LEU A 18 5.18 -4.23 0.05
N ASN A 19 4.51 -3.16 -0.34
CA ASN A 19 4.75 -1.79 0.12
C ASN A 19 3.69 -1.32 1.11
N GLY A 20 4.11 -0.80 2.26
CA GLY A 20 3.22 -0.16 3.24
C GLY A 20 3.11 1.36 3.12
N HIS A 21 3.92 2.02 2.28
CA HIS A 21 4.04 3.48 2.26
C HIS A 21 3.58 4.11 0.93
N GLY A 22 2.58 5.00 0.98
CA GLY A 22 1.96 5.60 -0.21
C GLY A 22 2.97 6.27 -1.16
N GLY A 23 3.95 7.01 -0.62
CA GLY A 23 4.97 7.72 -1.41
C GLY A 23 5.90 6.82 -2.24
N GLN A 24 5.89 5.51 -2.00
CA GLN A 24 6.71 4.54 -2.74
C GLN A 24 5.98 3.85 -3.90
N ILE A 25 4.67 4.05 -4.07
CA ILE A 25 3.87 3.35 -5.09
C ILE A 25 4.43 3.59 -6.50
N ALA A 26 4.52 4.85 -6.94
CA ALA A 26 4.99 5.20 -8.28
C ALA A 26 6.46 4.81 -8.52
N LEU A 27 7.30 4.90 -7.48
CA LEU A 27 8.70 4.50 -7.54
C LEU A 27 8.83 2.99 -7.75
N LEU A 28 8.09 2.19 -6.98
CA LEU A 28 8.12 0.72 -7.10
C LEU A 28 7.52 0.24 -8.41
N GLN A 29 6.48 0.90 -8.93
CA GLN A 29 5.96 0.61 -10.27
C GLN A 29 7.01 0.86 -11.36
N THR A 30 7.74 1.97 -11.27
CA THR A 30 8.84 2.30 -12.17
C THR A 30 9.95 1.25 -12.08
N ALA A 31 10.41 0.94 -10.86
CA ALA A 31 11.47 -0.03 -10.61
C ALA A 31 11.07 -1.45 -11.06
N ALA A 32 9.82 -1.86 -10.84
CA ALA A 32 9.30 -3.15 -11.27
C ALA A 32 9.29 -3.29 -12.79
N ARG A 33 8.85 -2.26 -13.52
CA ARG A 33 8.86 -2.28 -14.98
C ARG A 33 10.27 -2.26 -15.56
N GLN A 34 11.18 -1.49 -14.96
CA GLN A 34 12.60 -1.52 -15.34
C GLN A 34 13.19 -2.91 -15.11
N LEU A 35 12.97 -3.53 -13.95
CA LEU A 35 13.45 -4.87 -13.67
C LEU A 35 12.85 -5.91 -14.64
N ARG A 36 11.54 -5.84 -14.92
CA ARG A 36 10.86 -6.73 -15.86
C ARG A 36 11.36 -6.60 -17.30
N SER A 37 11.84 -5.42 -17.69
CA SER A 37 12.51 -5.18 -18.98
C SER A 37 13.90 -5.80 -19.02
N GLN A 38 14.64 -5.81 -17.90
CA GLN A 38 15.99 -6.35 -17.83
C GLN A 38 16.01 -7.87 -17.58
N VAL A 39 14.97 -8.40 -16.93
CA VAL A 39 14.82 -9.83 -16.61
C VAL A 39 13.43 -10.27 -17.06
N PRO A 40 13.24 -10.60 -18.35
CA PRO A 40 11.91 -10.89 -18.88
C PRO A 40 11.22 -12.13 -18.32
N THR A 41 11.99 -13.04 -17.72
CA THR A 41 11.48 -14.27 -17.09
C THR A 41 11.00 -14.07 -15.66
N LEU A 42 11.33 -12.95 -15.02
CA LEU A 42 10.95 -12.67 -13.63
C LEU A 42 9.57 -11.98 -13.57
N GLY A 43 8.62 -12.59 -12.86
CA GLY A 43 7.39 -11.92 -12.45
C GLY A 43 7.65 -10.89 -11.37
N VAL A 44 7.37 -9.62 -11.64
CA VAL A 44 7.56 -8.55 -10.65
C VAL A 44 6.22 -7.89 -10.35
N LEU A 45 5.79 -7.94 -9.09
CA LEU A 45 4.50 -7.42 -8.63
C LEU A 45 4.71 -6.28 -7.63
N PRO A 46 4.59 -5.00 -8.05
CA PRO A 46 4.65 -3.85 -7.16
C PRO A 46 3.30 -3.65 -6.48
N CYS A 47 3.20 -4.12 -5.24
CA CYS A 47 1.96 -4.23 -4.50
C CYS A 47 1.90 -3.20 -3.37
N PHE A 48 0.75 -2.56 -3.16
CA PHE A 48 0.48 -1.74 -1.97
C PHE A 48 -0.37 -2.52 -0.98
N LEU A 49 0.03 -2.54 0.30
CA LEU A 49 -0.50 -3.39 1.38
C LEU A 49 -2.03 -3.38 1.45
N TRP A 50 -2.62 -2.20 1.32
CA TRP A 50 -4.06 -1.96 1.46
C TRP A 50 -4.85 -2.28 0.19
N SER A 51 -4.20 -2.36 -0.98
CA SER A 51 -4.89 -2.43 -2.26
C SER A 51 -5.45 -3.81 -2.58
N GLY A 52 -6.75 -3.84 -2.89
CA GLY A 52 -7.48 -5.03 -3.36
C GLY A 52 -7.83 -6.03 -2.26
N VAL A 53 -7.60 -5.72 -1.00
CA VAL A 53 -8.03 -6.58 0.10
C VAL A 53 -9.54 -6.45 0.29
N GLU A 54 -10.27 -7.53 0.06
CA GLU A 54 -11.74 -7.54 0.12
C GLU A 54 -12.24 -7.23 1.54
N GLY A 55 -13.27 -6.39 1.63
CA GLY A 55 -13.92 -6.03 2.89
C GLY A 55 -13.09 -5.14 3.83
N ILE A 56 -11.94 -4.61 3.39
CA ILE A 56 -11.17 -3.65 4.20
C ILE A 56 -11.88 -2.29 4.28
N ASP A 57 -12.51 -1.87 3.18
CA ASP A 57 -13.26 -0.61 3.07
C ASP A 57 -14.53 -0.58 3.92
N ASP A 58 -15.03 -1.75 4.33
CA ASP A 58 -16.20 -1.88 5.22
C ASP A 58 -15.83 -1.59 6.68
N LEU A 59 -14.54 -1.71 7.03
CA LEU A 59 -14.03 -1.49 8.38
C LEU A 59 -13.63 -0.02 8.63
N ILE A 60 -13.45 0.76 7.57
CA ILE A 60 -12.98 2.15 7.63
C ILE A 60 -14.14 3.07 7.21
N PRO A 61 -14.73 3.84 8.13
CA PRO A 61 -15.83 4.75 7.79
C PRO A 61 -15.34 5.98 7.01
N GLU A 62 -16.26 6.67 6.34
CA GLU A 62 -15.98 8.04 5.88
C GLU A 62 -15.91 9.02 7.06
N PRO A 63 -15.09 10.08 6.98
CA PRO A 63 -14.23 10.44 5.84
C PRO A 63 -12.89 9.69 5.78
N GLU A 64 -12.53 8.91 6.82
CA GLU A 64 -11.22 8.26 6.92
C GLU A 64 -10.88 7.37 5.73
N ARG A 65 -11.87 6.70 5.14
CA ARG A 65 -11.64 5.86 3.96
C ARG A 65 -11.16 6.65 2.75
N SER A 66 -11.67 7.87 2.56
CA SER A 66 -11.32 8.71 1.40
C SER A 66 -10.23 9.74 1.69
N GLN A 67 -10.06 10.14 2.95
CA GLN A 67 -9.20 11.25 3.36
C GLN A 67 -8.08 10.85 4.33
N GLY A 68 -8.15 9.66 4.93
CA GLY A 68 -7.09 9.13 5.80
C GLY A 68 -5.90 8.68 4.96
N LEU A 69 -4.78 9.40 5.06
CA LEU A 69 -3.59 9.16 4.23
C LEU A 69 -2.38 8.69 5.04
N HIS A 70 -2.19 9.16 6.27
CA HIS A 70 -1.02 8.82 7.07
C HIS A 70 -1.25 8.92 8.58
N ALA A 71 -0.81 7.90 9.31
CA ALA A 71 -0.96 7.74 10.75
C ALA A 71 -2.41 7.93 11.24
N SER A 72 -3.37 7.69 10.35
CA SER A 72 -4.80 7.89 10.60
C SER A 72 -5.42 6.63 11.24
N LEU A 73 -6.74 6.51 11.19
CA LEU A 73 -7.50 5.43 11.84
C LEU A 73 -6.95 4.02 11.55
N ALA A 74 -6.70 3.69 10.29
CA ALA A 74 -6.32 2.34 9.88
C ALA A 74 -4.91 1.96 10.33
N GLU A 75 -3.92 2.80 10.04
CA GLU A 75 -2.51 2.55 10.39
C GLU A 75 -2.33 2.51 11.92
N THR A 76 -2.93 3.45 12.64
CA THR A 76 -2.84 3.51 14.10
C THR A 76 -3.53 2.32 14.75
N SER A 77 -4.72 1.92 14.26
CA SER A 77 -5.41 0.73 14.76
C SER A 77 -4.61 -0.55 14.53
N LEU A 78 -4.04 -0.73 13.34
CA LEU A 78 -3.20 -1.88 13.02
C LEU A 78 -1.97 -1.95 13.94
N MET A 79 -1.31 -0.82 14.18
CA MET A 79 -0.16 -0.76 15.11
C MET A 79 -0.56 -1.00 16.57
N LEU A 80 -1.72 -0.52 17.02
CA LEU A 80 -2.25 -0.83 18.35
C LEU A 80 -2.50 -2.33 18.56
N HIS A 81 -2.76 -3.07 17.48
CA HIS A 81 -2.88 -4.52 17.53
C HIS A 81 -1.52 -5.22 17.50
N LEU A 82 -0.61 -4.79 16.63
CA LEU A 82 0.67 -5.48 16.38
C LEU A 82 1.76 -5.18 17.39
N ALA A 83 1.87 -3.92 17.81
CA ALA A 83 2.94 -3.43 18.67
C ALA A 83 2.41 -2.22 19.48
N PRO A 84 1.44 -2.43 20.40
CA PRO A 84 0.80 -1.35 21.16
C PRO A 84 1.80 -0.49 21.94
N GLU A 85 2.92 -1.05 22.37
CA GLU A 85 3.99 -0.34 23.08
C GLU A 85 4.71 0.71 22.24
N LEU A 86 4.59 0.65 20.91
CA LEU A 86 5.15 1.63 19.98
C LEU A 86 4.17 2.76 19.64
N VAL A 87 2.93 2.70 20.13
CA VAL A 87 1.89 3.69 19.85
C VAL A 87 1.70 4.60 21.06
N GLY A 88 2.08 5.87 20.91
CA GLY A 88 1.86 6.89 21.94
C GLY A 88 0.38 7.14 22.26
N SER A 89 0.07 7.89 23.30
CA SER A 89 -1.30 8.24 23.69
C SER A 89 -1.87 9.46 22.95
N GLU A 90 -1.02 10.28 22.35
CA GLU A 90 -1.46 11.49 21.63
C GLU A 90 -2.19 11.14 20.34
N ARG A 91 -3.24 11.91 20.03
CA ARG A 91 -4.07 11.74 18.83
C ARG A 91 -4.29 13.10 18.16
N PRO A 92 -3.25 13.71 17.56
CA PRO A 92 -3.42 14.94 16.82
C PRO A 92 -4.34 14.71 15.62
N SER A 93 -5.08 15.75 15.25
CA SER A 93 -6.05 15.75 14.15
C SER A 93 -5.96 17.10 13.44
N ASP A 94 -4.76 17.45 12.99
CA ASP A 94 -4.44 18.66 12.23
C ASP A 94 -4.25 18.40 10.73
N GLY A 95 -4.42 17.15 10.32
CA GLY A 95 -4.23 16.63 8.97
C GLY A 95 -5.36 16.85 7.99
N GLN A 96 -6.01 18.01 8.04
CA GLN A 96 -7.11 18.35 7.14
C GLN A 96 -6.66 19.49 6.23
N PRO A 97 -6.87 19.40 4.91
CA PRO A 97 -6.54 20.50 4.01
C PRO A 97 -7.30 21.76 4.43
N ASP A 98 -6.61 22.90 4.52
CA ASP A 98 -7.27 24.20 4.67
C ASP A 98 -8.21 24.52 3.49
N GLN A 99 -7.91 23.92 2.33
CA GLN A 99 -8.71 23.98 1.11
C GLN A 99 -8.73 22.60 0.45
N ASP A 100 -9.94 22.13 0.13
CA ASP A 100 -10.10 20.92 -0.66
C ASP A 100 -9.47 21.08 -2.06
N PRO A 101 -8.98 19.99 -2.66
CA PRO A 101 -8.65 19.99 -4.08
C PRO A 101 -9.80 20.53 -4.93
N PRO A 102 -9.53 21.13 -6.11
CA PRO A 102 -10.58 21.58 -7.00
C PRO A 102 -11.58 20.46 -7.32
N SER A 103 -12.84 20.81 -7.60
CA SER A 103 -13.87 19.82 -7.92
C SER A 103 -13.42 18.84 -9.02
N GLY A 104 -13.53 17.54 -8.74
CA GLY A 104 -13.08 16.46 -9.62
C GLY A 104 -11.62 16.03 -9.42
N TRP A 105 -10.88 16.67 -8.53
CA TRP A 105 -9.51 16.32 -8.14
C TRP A 105 -9.47 15.73 -6.72
N SER A 106 -8.37 15.05 -6.41
CA SER A 106 -8.15 14.33 -5.15
C SER A 106 -6.70 14.51 -4.70
N LEU A 107 -6.39 14.32 -3.42
CA LEU A 107 -4.99 14.29 -2.97
C LEU A 107 -4.24 13.06 -3.50
N GLU A 108 -4.92 11.91 -3.53
CA GLU A 108 -4.39 10.62 -3.96
C GLU A 108 -5.45 9.88 -4.80
N GLY A 109 -5.03 8.88 -5.57
CA GLY A 109 -5.96 8.02 -6.31
C GLY A 109 -6.16 8.45 -7.77
N ALA A 110 -7.42 8.65 -8.18
CA ALA A 110 -7.80 8.73 -9.59
C ALA A 110 -7.34 10.02 -10.30
N ALA A 111 -7.41 11.16 -9.62
CA ALA A 111 -6.98 12.47 -10.14
C ALA A 111 -6.14 13.22 -9.09
N PRO A 112 -4.91 12.73 -8.80
CA PRO A 112 -4.12 13.21 -7.68
C PRO A 112 -3.55 14.61 -7.94
N THR A 113 -3.46 15.42 -6.89
CA THR A 113 -2.72 16.69 -6.88
C THR A 113 -1.36 16.49 -6.24
N ALA A 114 -0.39 17.35 -6.59
CA ALA A 114 0.87 17.39 -5.85
C ALA A 114 0.65 18.16 -4.54
N TRP A 115 1.03 17.56 -3.43
CA TRP A 115 0.96 18.14 -2.09
C TRP A 115 2.20 17.74 -1.29
N LEU A 116 2.50 18.50 -0.24
CA LEU A 116 3.54 18.18 0.73
C LEU A 116 2.89 17.99 2.09
N THR A 117 3.48 17.15 2.95
CA THR A 117 2.97 16.93 4.31
C THR A 117 2.75 18.23 5.07
N ARG A 118 3.66 19.20 4.93
CA ARG A 118 3.55 20.53 5.56
C ARG A 118 2.39 21.39 5.06
N ASP A 119 1.83 21.06 3.89
CA ASP A 119 0.66 21.76 3.35
C ASP A 119 -0.63 21.25 4.03
N LEU A 120 -0.57 20.09 4.70
CA LEU A 120 -1.72 19.39 5.27
C LEU A 120 -1.65 19.18 6.78
N SER A 121 -0.46 19.03 7.37
CA SER A 121 -0.29 18.70 8.78
C SER A 121 1.03 19.21 9.34
N ALA A 122 1.00 19.76 10.55
CA ALA A 122 2.19 20.10 11.33
C ALA A 122 2.72 18.90 12.12
N THR A 123 1.85 17.97 12.52
CA THR A 123 2.24 16.75 13.25
C THR A 123 2.65 15.59 12.35
N GLY A 124 2.33 15.66 11.07
CA GLY A 124 2.51 14.60 10.08
C GLY A 124 1.33 13.62 9.99
N VAL A 125 0.36 13.68 10.89
CA VAL A 125 -0.88 12.89 10.79
C VAL A 125 -1.79 13.51 9.74
N ILE A 126 -2.24 12.73 8.77
CA ILE A 126 -3.17 13.13 7.72
C ILE A 126 -4.40 12.22 7.79
N GLY A 127 -5.51 12.76 8.31
CA GLY A 127 -6.68 12.03 8.77
C GLY A 127 -6.91 12.16 10.28
N ASP A 128 -7.75 11.30 10.85
CA ASP A 128 -8.17 11.30 12.25
C ASP A 128 -8.02 9.91 12.91
N SER A 129 -7.02 9.80 13.78
CA SER A 129 -6.72 8.56 14.51
C SER A 129 -7.44 8.44 15.86
N ARG A 130 -8.29 9.40 16.27
CA ARG A 130 -8.93 9.39 17.61
C ARG A 130 -9.84 8.18 17.83
N GLY A 131 -10.42 7.63 16.77
CA GLY A 131 -11.24 6.41 16.81
C GLY A 131 -10.45 5.10 16.82
N SER A 132 -9.11 5.14 16.80
CA SER A 132 -8.30 3.94 16.63
C SER A 132 -8.38 2.99 17.81
N SER A 133 -8.39 1.69 17.54
CA SER A 133 -8.44 0.66 18.58
C SER A 133 -7.72 -0.62 18.15
N ALA A 134 -7.19 -1.36 19.13
CA ALA A 134 -6.62 -2.68 18.88
C ALA A 134 -7.66 -3.67 18.31
N ALA A 135 -8.93 -3.51 18.65
CA ALA A 135 -10.03 -4.34 18.11
C ALA A 135 -10.28 -4.08 16.62
N LEU A 136 -10.22 -2.82 16.17
CA LEU A 136 -10.23 -2.50 14.75
C LEU A 136 -8.95 -3.02 14.06
N GLY A 137 -7.80 -2.86 14.72
CA GLY A 137 -6.52 -3.39 14.23
C GLY A 137 -6.52 -4.89 13.98
N ALA A 138 -7.11 -5.67 14.88
CA ALA A 138 -7.26 -7.11 14.73
C ALA A 138 -8.13 -7.48 13.51
N GLN A 139 -9.25 -6.77 13.29
CA GLN A 139 -10.10 -7.00 12.12
C GLN A 139 -9.39 -6.64 10.81
N LEU A 140 -8.64 -5.52 10.79
CA LEU A 140 -7.81 -5.13 9.64
C LEU A 140 -6.73 -6.18 9.37
N TRP A 141 -6.05 -6.65 10.40
CA TRP A 141 -5.04 -7.71 10.30
C TRP A 141 -5.61 -8.98 9.66
N ASP A 142 -6.74 -9.47 10.14
CA ASP A 142 -7.38 -10.67 9.60
C ASP A 142 -7.71 -10.52 8.10
N ARG A 143 -8.25 -9.36 7.69
CA ARG A 143 -8.53 -9.06 6.28
C ARG A 143 -7.26 -9.01 5.45
N LEU A 144 -6.23 -8.31 5.92
CA LEU A 144 -4.94 -8.19 5.24
C LEU A 144 -4.27 -9.55 5.06
N VAL A 145 -4.16 -10.34 6.12
CA VAL A 145 -3.53 -11.67 6.08
C VAL A 145 -4.27 -12.59 5.11
N GLU A 146 -5.59 -12.66 5.22
CA GLU A 146 -6.39 -13.52 4.34
C GLU A 146 -6.31 -13.06 2.87
N GLY A 147 -6.44 -11.76 2.62
CA GLY A 147 -6.36 -11.19 1.27
C GLY A 147 -4.99 -11.38 0.61
N TRP A 148 -3.90 -11.32 1.37
CA TRP A 148 -2.55 -11.58 0.84
C TRP A 148 -2.26 -13.07 0.69
N ARG A 149 -2.74 -13.92 1.61
CA ARG A 149 -2.66 -15.39 1.47
C ARG A 149 -3.30 -15.85 0.17
N GLN A 150 -4.54 -15.42 -0.10
CA GLN A 150 -5.25 -15.77 -1.33
C GLN A 150 -4.49 -15.31 -2.60
N ARG A 151 -3.91 -14.11 -2.58
CA ARG A 151 -3.08 -13.60 -3.69
C ARG A 151 -1.85 -14.44 -3.92
N PHE A 152 -1.12 -14.79 -2.87
CA PHE A 152 0.09 -15.61 -2.99
C PHE A 152 -0.25 -17.01 -3.49
N GLU A 153 -1.34 -17.62 -3.02
CA GLU A 153 -1.79 -18.91 -3.53
C GLU A 153 -2.24 -18.86 -4.99
N ALA A 154 -2.91 -17.79 -5.41
CA ALA A 154 -3.30 -17.58 -6.79
C ALA A 154 -2.08 -17.37 -7.68
N LEU A 155 -1.10 -16.58 -7.21
CA LEU A 155 0.18 -16.39 -7.90
C LEU A 155 0.87 -17.74 -8.05
N LEU A 156 1.11 -18.50 -6.98
CA LEU A 156 1.79 -19.79 -7.03
C LEU A 156 1.13 -20.83 -7.94
N ARG A 157 -0.20 -20.75 -8.15
CA ARG A 157 -0.97 -21.63 -9.05
C ARG A 157 -0.99 -21.17 -10.52
N SER A 158 -0.49 -19.98 -10.82
CA SER A 158 -0.51 -19.39 -12.17
C SER A 158 0.81 -19.58 -12.90
N ASP A 159 0.81 -19.57 -14.23
CA ASP A 159 2.04 -19.54 -15.05
C ASP A 159 2.51 -18.11 -15.38
N TRP A 160 2.09 -17.11 -14.58
CA TRP A 160 2.42 -15.70 -14.82
C TRP A 160 3.77 -15.30 -14.19
N PRO A 161 4.60 -14.48 -14.89
CA PRO A 161 4.43 -14.06 -16.28
C PRO A 161 4.81 -15.21 -17.22
N PRO A 162 4.23 -15.28 -18.42
CA PRO A 162 4.63 -16.29 -19.39
C PRO A 162 6.12 -16.11 -19.72
N THR A 163 6.92 -17.14 -19.46
CA THR A 163 8.37 -17.15 -19.77
C THR A 163 8.66 -17.55 -21.21
N ASP A 164 7.70 -18.22 -21.87
CA ASP A 164 7.88 -18.88 -23.16
C ASP A 164 7.08 -18.20 -24.28
N ARG A 165 7.33 -16.92 -24.56
CA ARG A 165 6.91 -16.36 -25.86
C ARG A 165 8.08 -16.41 -26.84
N PRO A 166 7.95 -17.14 -27.97
CA PRO A 166 8.89 -16.97 -29.07
C PRO A 166 8.88 -15.50 -29.48
N GLU A 167 10.07 -14.93 -29.73
CA GLU A 167 10.22 -13.62 -30.38
C GLU A 167 9.36 -13.59 -31.66
N PRO A 168 8.62 -12.50 -31.94
CA PRO A 168 7.99 -12.35 -33.24
C PRO A 168 9.10 -12.27 -34.29
N GLY A 169 9.21 -13.32 -35.10
CA GLY A 169 10.12 -13.39 -36.26
C GLY A 169 9.71 -12.47 -37.39
#